data_AF-A0A2V6RRA6-F1
#
_entry.id   AF-A0A2V6RRA6-F1
#
_cell.length_a   1.000
_cell.length_b   1.000
_cell.length_c   1.000
_cell.angle_alpha   90.00
_cell.angle_beta   90.00
_cell.angle_gamma   90.00
#
_symmetry.space_group_name_H-M   'P 1'
#
loop_
_entity.id
_entity.type
_entity.pdbx_description
1 polymer ?
#
loop_
_entity_poly.entity_id
_entity_poly.type
_entity_poly.pdbx_seq_one_letter_code
_entity_poly.pdbx_strand_id
1 'polypeptide(L)' 'MWGSASTDVWAVGWYGTILRWDGGAWSPVASGTNANLFGVWGSASTDVWAVGYPDTILHRD' A
#
# COMPACT_ATOMS: atom_id res chain seq x y z
N MET A 1 -5.65 -2.21 5.46
CA MET A 1 -5.60 -3.08 4.27
C MET A 1 -6.72 -2.67 3.33
N TRP A 2 -6.51 -2.79 2.03
CA TRP A 2 -7.50 -2.50 0.99
C TRP A 2 -7.31 -3.49 -0.17
N GLY A 3 -8.35 -3.86 -0.91
CA GLY A 3 -8.20 -4.71 -2.09
C GLY A 3 -9.30 -4.51 -3.10
N SER A 4 -8.95 -4.62 -4.39
CA SER A 4 -9.90 -4.56 -5.51
C SER A 4 -10.34 -5.95 -5.98
N ALA A 5 -9.57 -7.00 -5.68
CA ALA A 5 -9.84 -8.39 -6.03
C ALA A 5 -9.19 -9.36 -5.02
N SER A 6 -9.56 -10.64 -5.06
CA SER A 6 -8.91 -11.69 -4.24
C SER A 6 -7.42 -11.86 -4.57
N THR A 7 -6.99 -11.37 -5.72
CA THR A 7 -5.61 -11.40 -6.23
C THR A 7 -4.95 -10.01 -6.21
N ASP A 8 -5.56 -9.02 -5.56
CA ASP A 8 -4.99 -7.68 -5.46
C ASP A 8 -5.38 -7.01 -4.15
N VAL A 9 -4.57 -7.24 -3.12
CA VAL A 9 -4.75 -6.67 -1.78
C VAL A 9 -3.47 -5.96 -1.36
N TRP A 10 -3.64 -4.80 -0.75
CA TRP A 10 -2.59 -3.91 -0.28
C TRP A 10 -2.63 -3.82 1.25
N ALA A 11 -1.45 -3.95 1.85
CA ALA A 11 -1.22 -3.75 3.26
C ALA A 11 -0.10 -2.72 3.46
N VAL A 12 -0.27 -1.85 4.45
CA VAL A 12 0.70 -0.81 4.79
C VAL A 12 0.99 -0.84 6.29
N GLY A 13 2.17 -0.37 6.69
CA GLY A 13 2.58 -0.40 8.09
C GLY A 13 3.81 0.44 8.39
N TRP A 14 4.49 0.05 9.47
CA TRP A 14 5.61 0.80 10.02
C TRP A 14 6.82 0.83 9.09
N TYR A 15 7.67 1.85 9.26
CA TYR A 15 8.90 2.02 8.47
C TYR A 15 8.66 2.00 6.96
N GLY A 16 7.56 2.59 6.50
CA GLY A 16 7.19 2.65 5.09
C GLY A 16 6.85 1.29 4.48
N THR A 17 6.50 0.29 5.29
CA THR A 17 6.16 -1.04 4.77
C THR A 17 4.94 -0.96 3.86
N ILE A 18 5.08 -1.46 2.63
CA ILE A 18 3.98 -1.74 1.71
C ILE A 18 4.14 -3.17 1.19
N LEU A 19 3.07 -3.96 1.30
CA LEU A 19 2.99 -5.31 0.73
C LEU A 19 1.79 -5.38 -0.21
N ARG A 20 1.97 -6.12 -1.32
CA ARG A 20 0.90 -6.48 -2.25
C ARG A 20 0.73 -8.00 -2.30
N TRP A 21 -0.51 -8.44 -2.18
CA TRP A 21 -0.94 -9.81 -2.39
C TRP A 21 -1.36 -10.01 -3.84
N ASP A 22 -0.82 -11.04 -4.49
CA ASP A 22 -1.13 -11.38 -5.89
C ASP A 22 -2.13 -12.53 -6.06
N GLY A 23 -2.66 -13.08 -4.96
CA GLY A 23 -3.51 -14.28 -4.96
C GLY A 23 -2.83 -15.52 -4.39
N GLY A 24 -1.50 -15.54 -4.29
CA GLY A 24 -0.74 -16.67 -3.77
C GLY A 24 0.37 -16.28 -2.79
N ALA A 25 0.96 -15.09 -2.94
CA ALA A 25 2.01 -14.60 -2.07
C ALA A 25 1.92 -13.09 -1.83
N TRP A 26 2.50 -12.67 -0.70
CA TRP A 26 2.78 -11.26 -0.42
C TRP A 26 4.15 -10.90 -0.95
N SER A 27 4.24 -9.81 -1.71
CA SER A 27 5.50 -9.24 -2.20
C SER A 27 5.67 -7.80 -1.71
N PRO A 28 6.90 -7.39 -1.33
CA PRO A 28 7.17 -6.01 -0.92
C PRO A 28 7.09 -5.06 -2.11
N VAL A 29 6.55 -3.86 -1.87
CA VAL A 29 6.54 -2.75 -2.83
C VAL A 29 7.35 -1.60 -2.22
N ALA A 30 8.25 -1.03 -3.01
CA ALA A 30 9.04 0.11 -2.57
C ALA A 30 8.13 1.33 -2.33
N SER A 31 8.15 1.86 -1.10
CA SER A 31 7.37 3.05 -0.71
C SER A 31 8.13 4.36 -0.91
N GLY A 32 9.45 4.31 -1.01
CA GLY A 32 10.31 5.49 -1.12
C GLY A 32 10.42 6.31 0.16
N THR A 33 9.90 5.83 1.29
CA THR A 33 9.90 6.53 2.58
C THR A 33 10.07 5.56 3.75
N ASN A 34 10.52 6.07 4.89
CA ASN A 34 10.54 5.35 6.17
C ASN A 34 9.40 5.80 7.11
N ALA A 35 8.51 6.69 6.63
CA ALA A 35 7.36 7.14 7.39
C ALA A 35 6.41 5.97 7.73
N ASN A 36 5.80 6.01 8.91
CA ASN A 36 4.80 5.01 9.25
C ASN A 36 3.53 5.26 8.44
N LEU A 37 3.07 4.24 7.73
CA LEU A 37 1.85 4.27 6.95
C LEU A 37 0.70 3.68 7.77
N PHE A 38 -0.40 4.41 7.87
CA PHE A 38 -1.55 4.07 8.71
C PHE A 38 -2.81 3.75 7.92
N GLY A 39 -2.89 4.24 6.67
CA GLY A 39 -4.05 4.04 5.82
C GLY A 39 -3.63 3.66 4.42
N VAL A 40 -4.46 2.82 3.79
CA VAL A 40 -4.37 2.49 2.37
C VAL A 40 -5.77 2.47 1.78
N TRP A 41 -5.91 3.04 0.59
CA TRP A 41 -7.16 3.13 -0.16
C TRP A 41 -6.87 3.03 -1.66
N GLY A 42 -7.84 2.66 -2.48
CA GLY A 42 -7.70 2.72 -3.93
C GLY A 42 -9.05 2.80 -4.63
N SER A 43 -9.02 3.26 -5.88
CA SER A 43 -10.18 3.25 -6.78
C SER A 43 -10.11 2.11 -7.82
N ALA A 44 -8.89 1.66 -8.13
CA ALA A 44 -8.58 0.55 -9.03
C ALA A 44 -7.26 -0.13 -8.62
N SER A 45 -6.94 -1.27 -9.23
CA SER A 45 -5.65 -1.96 -9.04
C SER A 45 -4.43 -1.11 -9.42
N THR A 46 -4.65 -0.09 -10.25
CA THR A 46 -3.67 0.87 -10.77
C THR A 46 -3.90 2.28 -10.20
N ASP A 47 -4.68 2.43 -9.12
CA ASP A 47 -4.87 3.72 -8.47
C ASP A 47 -4.99 3.50 -6.97
N VAL A 48 -3.83 3.48 -6.31
CA VAL A 48 -3.69 3.13 -4.90
C VAL A 48 -2.95 4.23 -4.15
N TRP A 49 -3.50 4.59 -2.99
CA TRP A 49 -3.04 5.65 -2.12
C TRP A 49 -2.66 5.09 -0.76
N ALA A 50 -1.52 5.52 -0.22
CA ALA A 50 -1.11 5.23 1.16
C ALA A 50 -0.85 6.53 1.92
N VAL A 51 -1.31 6.59 3.18
CA VAL A 51 -1.21 7.79 4.02
C VAL A 51 -0.51 7.48 5.33
N GLY A 52 0.31 8.41 5.80
CA GLY A 52 1.17 8.23 6.97
C GLY A 52 1.66 9.54 7.59
N TYR A 53 2.33 9.43 8.74
CA TYR A 53 2.88 10.54 9.52
C TYR A 53 4.41 10.64 9.34
N PRO A 54 5.03 11.85 9.34
CA PRO A 54 4.44 13.16 9.66
C PRO A 54 3.52 13.76 8.58
N ASP A 55 3.92 13.70 7.31
CA ASP A 55 3.17 14.30 6.19
C ASP A 55 3.34 13.45 4.93
N THR A 56 3.00 12.15 5.02
CA THR A 56 3.24 11.22 3.92
C THR A 56 1.95 10.87 3.21
N ILE A 57 1.89 11.19 1.93
CA ILE A 57 0.91 10.66 0.98
C ILE A 57 1.68 10.06 -0.18
N LEU A 58 1.41 8.79 -0.47
CA LEU A 58 1.97 8.06 -1.60
C LEU A 58 0.84 7.74 -2.55
N HIS A 59 1.09 7.87 -3.85
CA HIS A 59 0.16 7.51 -4.91
C HIS A 59 0.88 6.61 -5.89
N ARG A 60 0.16 5.60 -6.38
CA ARG A 60 0.64 4.69 -7.40
C ARG A 60 -0.38 4.57 -8.53
N ASP A 61 0.12 4.87 -9.73
CA ASP A 61 -0.48 4.63 -11.04
C ASP A 61 -0.17 3.21 -11.57
#